data_AF-A0A016W4R6-F1
#
_entry.id   AF-A0A016W4R6-F1
#
_cell.length_a   1.000
_cell.length_b   1.000
_cell.length_c   1.000
_cell.angle_alpha   90.00
_cell.angle_beta   90.00
_cell.angle_gamma   90.00
#
_symmetry.space_group_name_H-M   'P 1'
#
loop_
_entity.id
_entity.type
_entity.pdbx_description
1 polymer ?
#
loop_
_entity_poly.entity_id
_entity_poly.type
_entity_poly.pdbx_seq_one_letter_code
_entity_poly.pdbx_strand_id
1 'polypeptide(L)'
;MATAACVYIGNNGVQQLLIAKTKLPSIKGAHTIPKLEMNALTIGARLARTTYTELKKIVTISNIYIFTDSEITLNWVKNKETAKEKGVLVSNRVKEIYNIAKALSDQGIRVKLGYVNTRENPADCATRGLSSEEFKHHFWWEGPKFIQLTENRWPLERKTSL
;
A
#
# COMPACT_ATOMS: atom_id res chain seq x y z
N MET A 1 4.46 12.58 -12.01
CA MET A 1 3.37 11.75 -11.44
C MET A 1 3.42 11.86 -9.92
N ALA A 2 2.35 12.36 -9.30
CA ALA A 2 2.19 12.34 -7.85
C ALA A 2 2.06 10.89 -7.37
N THR A 3 2.54 10.58 -6.17
CA THR A 3 2.32 9.27 -5.53
C THR A 3 1.38 9.45 -4.35
N ALA A 4 0.42 8.56 -4.19
CA ALA A 4 -0.50 8.57 -3.07
C ALA A 4 -0.52 7.20 -2.38
N ALA A 5 -0.83 7.21 -1.09
CA ALA A 5 -1.12 6.03 -0.29
C ALA A 5 -2.23 6.34 0.69
N CYS A 6 -3.07 5.37 0.99
CA CYS A 6 -4.16 5.48 1.93
C CYS A 6 -4.22 4.23 2.81
N VAL A 7 -4.66 4.40 4.05
CA VAL A 7 -4.83 3.33 5.02
C VAL A 7 -6.26 3.33 5.49
N TYR A 8 -6.87 2.15 5.43
CA TYR A 8 -8.19 1.87 5.97
C TYR A 8 -8.04 1.05 7.24
N ILE A 9 -8.92 1.31 8.20
CA ILE A 9 -9.14 0.44 9.35
C ILE A 9 -10.48 -0.26 9.18
N GLY A 10 -10.54 -1.54 9.53
CA GLY A 10 -11.79 -2.27 9.45
C GLY A 10 -11.95 -3.34 10.51
N ASN A 11 -13.22 -3.57 10.84
CA ASN A 11 -13.66 -4.59 11.77
C ASN A 11 -15.02 -5.11 11.29
N ASN A 12 -15.22 -6.44 11.27
CA ASN A 12 -16.48 -7.10 10.92
C ASN A 12 -17.16 -6.57 9.63
N GLY A 13 -16.37 -6.33 8.59
CA GLY A 13 -16.86 -5.92 7.26
C GLY A 13 -17.09 -4.41 7.10
N VAL A 14 -16.98 -3.63 8.17
CA VAL A 14 -16.94 -2.16 8.09
C VAL A 14 -15.51 -1.71 7.83
N GLN A 15 -15.32 -0.81 6.86
CA GLN A 15 -14.03 -0.24 6.48
C GLN A 15 -14.14 1.27 6.45
N GLN A 16 -13.16 1.96 7.04
CA GLN A 16 -13.13 3.42 7.09
C GLN A 16 -11.73 3.94 6.76
N LEU A 17 -11.67 4.95 5.90
CA LEU A 17 -10.44 5.67 5.63
C LEU A 17 -9.94 6.34 6.92
N LEU A 18 -8.71 6.02 7.31
CA LEU A 18 -8.08 6.59 8.50
C LEU A 18 -7.09 7.70 8.14
N ILE A 19 -6.24 7.44 7.16
CA ILE A 19 -5.22 8.40 6.73
C ILE A 19 -4.90 8.22 5.26
N ALA A 20 -4.69 9.33 4.57
CA ALA A 20 -4.15 9.37 3.22
C ALA A 20 -2.94 10.31 3.17
N LYS A 21 -2.00 10.00 2.27
CA LYS A 21 -0.78 10.77 2.06
C LYS A 21 -0.46 10.83 0.59
N THR A 22 -0.32 12.05 0.08
CA THR A 22 0.16 12.32 -1.28
C THR A 22 1.54 12.95 -1.22
N LYS A 23 2.41 12.60 -2.17
CA LYS A 23 3.74 13.17 -2.34
C LYS A 23 3.93 13.56 -3.80
N LEU A 24 4.31 14.82 -4.02
CA LEU A 24 4.74 15.27 -5.33
C LEU A 24 6.16 14.77 -5.62
N PRO A 25 6.45 14.34 -6.86
CA PRO A 25 7.79 13.94 -7.24
C PRO A 25 8.73 15.15 -7.20
N SER A 26 10.01 14.91 -6.95
CA SER A 26 11.03 15.94 -7.10
C SER A 26 11.08 16.41 -8.55
N ILE A 27 11.20 17.72 -8.77
CA ILE A 27 11.41 18.33 -10.09
C ILE A 27 12.82 17.98 -10.64
N LYS A 28 13.76 17.63 -9.74
CA LYS A 28 15.13 17.28 -10.09
C LYS A 28 15.25 15.79 -10.39
N GLY A 29 15.54 15.45 -11.65
CA GLY A 29 15.93 14.12 -12.12
C GLY A 29 14.84 13.37 -12.89
N ALA A 30 15.24 12.63 -13.94
CA ALA A 30 14.35 11.72 -14.64
C ALA A 30 14.14 10.44 -13.83
N HIS A 31 12.96 10.27 -13.25
CA HIS A 31 12.55 9.02 -12.63
C HIS A 31 11.73 8.19 -13.61
N THR A 32 12.07 6.91 -13.76
CA THR A 32 11.23 5.98 -14.51
C THR A 32 9.95 5.66 -13.74
N ILE A 33 8.86 5.37 -14.45
CA ILE A 33 7.56 5.01 -13.84
C ILE A 33 7.71 3.89 -12.79
N PRO A 34 8.42 2.78 -13.04
CA PRO A 34 8.57 1.73 -12.03
C PRO A 34 9.29 2.17 -10.75
N LYS A 35 10.23 3.12 -10.83
CA LYS A 35 10.91 3.66 -9.63
C LYS A 35 9.97 4.57 -8.83
N LEU A 36 9.03 5.25 -9.47
CA LEU A 36 7.99 6.03 -8.80
C LEU A 36 6.99 5.11 -8.09
N GLU A 37 6.58 4.02 -8.74
CA GLU A 37 5.71 2.99 -8.14
C GLU A 37 6.36 2.32 -6.92
N MET A 38 7.66 1.98 -6.99
CA MET A 38 8.40 1.50 -5.81
C MET A 38 8.42 2.51 -4.65
N ASN A 39 8.55 3.79 -4.96
CA ASN A 39 8.47 4.83 -3.93
C ASN A 39 7.05 4.95 -3.36
N ALA A 40 6.01 4.79 -4.17
CA ALA A 40 4.62 4.78 -3.71
C ALA A 40 4.37 3.62 -2.73
N LEU A 41 4.79 2.40 -3.08
CA LEU A 41 4.68 1.25 -2.18
C LEU A 41 5.46 1.46 -0.87
N THR A 42 6.66 2.05 -0.95
CA THR A 42 7.47 2.35 0.24
C THR A 42 6.78 3.39 1.14
N ILE A 43 6.11 4.40 0.56
CA ILE A 43 5.30 5.35 1.32
C ILE A 43 4.14 4.63 2.01
N GLY A 44 3.45 3.72 1.32
CA GLY A 44 2.40 2.89 1.90
C GLY A 44 2.88 2.05 3.08
N ALA A 45 4.02 1.36 2.95
CA ALA A 45 4.61 0.58 4.04
C ALA A 45 5.00 1.43 5.25
N ARG A 46 5.61 2.60 5.02
CA ARG A 46 5.93 3.56 6.10
C ARG A 46 4.67 4.07 6.79
N LEU A 47 3.64 4.42 6.01
CA LEU A 47 2.38 4.90 6.53
C LEU A 47 1.71 3.84 7.41
N ALA A 48 1.66 2.58 6.96
CA ALA A 48 1.15 1.47 7.74
C ALA A 48 1.89 1.30 9.09
N ARG A 49 3.23 1.38 9.09
CA ARG A 49 4.02 1.31 10.33
C ARG A 49 3.74 2.46 11.28
N THR A 50 3.67 3.68 10.75
CA THR A 50 3.34 4.88 11.57
C THR A 50 1.95 4.73 12.16
N THR A 51 0.95 4.42 11.34
CA THR A 51 -0.43 4.21 11.79
C THR A 51 -0.51 3.14 12.89
N TYR A 52 0.13 1.98 12.70
CA TYR A 52 0.16 0.95 13.74
C TYR A 52 0.80 1.46 15.04
N THR A 53 1.93 2.17 14.95
CA THR A 53 2.65 2.68 16.12
C THR A 53 1.78 3.61 16.97
N GLU A 54 0.98 4.46 16.33
CA GLU A 54 0.07 5.37 17.02
C GLU A 54 -1.17 4.66 17.59
N LEU A 55 -1.67 3.63 16.91
CA LEU A 55 -2.90 2.94 17.31
C LEU A 55 -2.71 1.78 18.29
N LYS A 56 -1.52 1.16 18.36
CA LYS A 56 -1.30 -0.10 19.08
C LYS A 56 -1.63 -0.08 20.58
N LYS A 57 -1.72 1.11 21.20
CA LYS A 57 -2.11 1.27 22.61
C LYS A 57 -3.63 1.29 22.83
N ILE A 58 -4.40 1.51 21.77
CA ILE A 58 -5.85 1.77 21.81
C ILE A 58 -6.62 0.67 21.08
N VAL A 59 -6.04 0.10 20.02
CA VAL A 59 -6.69 -0.91 19.17
C VAL A 59 -5.75 -2.09 18.96
N THR A 60 -6.29 -3.31 19.08
CA THR A 60 -5.58 -4.54 18.72
C THR A 60 -5.64 -4.75 17.21
N ILE A 61 -4.48 -4.74 16.56
CA ILE A 61 -4.34 -4.98 15.12
C ILE A 61 -3.63 -6.32 14.91
N SER A 62 -4.34 -7.31 14.36
CA SER A 62 -3.77 -8.65 14.10
C SER A 62 -3.17 -8.80 12.70
N ASN A 63 -3.63 -8.00 11.75
CA ASN A 63 -3.32 -8.15 10.33
C ASN A 63 -3.12 -6.78 9.68
N ILE A 64 -2.08 -6.66 8.84
CA ILE A 64 -1.84 -5.50 7.99
C ILE A 64 -1.65 -6.00 6.56
N TYR A 65 -2.45 -5.44 5.64
CA TYR A 65 -2.37 -5.75 4.21
C TYR A 65 -1.91 -4.50 3.47
N ILE A 66 -0.83 -4.64 2.70
CA ILE A 66 -0.27 -3.58 1.87
C ILE A 66 -0.58 -3.94 0.42
N PHE A 67 -1.16 -3.02 -0.34
CA PHE A 67 -1.54 -3.25 -1.73
C PHE A 67 -0.81 -2.30 -2.68
N THR A 68 -0.53 -2.80 -3.88
CA THR A 68 -0.06 -2.00 -5.02
C THR A 68 -0.70 -2.51 -6.30
N ASP A 69 -0.97 -1.61 -7.23
CA ASP A 69 -1.45 -1.92 -8.59
C ASP A 69 -0.31 -2.07 -9.60
N SER A 70 0.95 -1.98 -9.16
CA SER A 70 2.13 -2.23 -9.98
C SER A 70 2.62 -3.66 -9.81
N GLU A 71 2.33 -4.51 -10.80
CA GLU A 71 2.87 -5.87 -10.86
C GLU A 71 4.40 -5.89 -10.92
N ILE A 72 5.01 -4.89 -11.57
CA ILE A 72 6.47 -4.73 -11.64
C ILE A 72 7.05 -4.52 -10.24
N THR A 73 6.47 -3.59 -9.49
CA THR A 73 6.85 -3.30 -8.10
C THR A 73 6.65 -4.54 -7.22
N LEU A 74 5.52 -5.22 -7.37
CA LEU A 74 5.22 -6.44 -6.64
C LEU A 74 6.25 -7.54 -6.93
N ASN A 75 6.63 -7.72 -8.20
CA ASN A 75 7.64 -8.68 -8.62
C ASN A 75 9.03 -8.35 -8.02
N TRP A 76 9.44 -7.09 -8.00
CA TRP A 76 10.71 -6.69 -7.39
C TRP A 76 10.76 -6.93 -5.88
N VAL A 77 9.64 -6.75 -5.18
CA VAL A 77 9.59 -7.09 -3.74
C VAL A 77 9.67 -8.60 -3.53
N LYS A 78 8.96 -9.39 -4.34
CA LYS A 78 8.96 -10.86 -4.24
C LYS A 78 10.29 -11.50 -4.63
N ASN A 79 10.98 -10.94 -5.64
CA ASN A 79 12.24 -11.47 -6.15
C ASN A 79 13.41 -10.53 -5.84
N LYS A 80 14.16 -10.86 -4.77
CA LYS A 80 15.32 -10.09 -4.32
C LYS A 80 16.46 -10.03 -5.34
N GLU A 81 16.59 -11.02 -6.22
CA GLU A 81 17.63 -11.04 -7.26
C GLU A 81 17.27 -10.02 -8.34
N THR A 82 16.03 -10.05 -8.84
CA THR A 82 15.52 -9.04 -9.77
C THR A 82 15.68 -7.63 -9.21
N ALA A 83 15.40 -7.41 -7.93
CA ALA A 83 15.57 -6.09 -7.30
C ALA A 83 17.02 -5.58 -7.33
N LYS A 84 18.02 -6.45 -7.18
CA LYS A 84 19.45 -6.08 -7.24
C LYS A 84 19.83 -5.62 -8.65
N GLU A 85 19.35 -6.31 -9.67
CA GLU A 85 19.62 -5.98 -11.08
C GLU A 85 19.05 -4.61 -11.50
N LYS A 86 17.96 -4.16 -10.87
CA LYS A 86 17.34 -2.85 -11.17
C LYS A 86 18.00 -1.67 -10.45
N GLY A 87 19.05 -1.94 -9.69
CA GLY A 87 19.94 -0.94 -9.11
C GLY A 87 19.65 -0.59 -7.65
N VAL A 88 20.53 0.26 -7.10
CA VAL A 88 20.62 0.56 -5.66
C VAL A 88 19.31 1.11 -5.08
N LEU A 89 18.60 1.96 -5.82
CA LEU A 89 17.33 2.55 -5.34
C LEU A 89 16.30 1.45 -5.06
N VAL A 90 16.07 0.55 -6.04
CA VAL A 90 15.07 -0.52 -5.90
C VAL A 90 15.47 -1.47 -4.78
N SER A 91 16.73 -1.91 -4.77
CA SER A 91 17.27 -2.78 -3.72
C SER A 91 17.10 -2.19 -2.31
N ASN A 92 17.40 -0.91 -2.12
CA ASN A 92 17.24 -0.24 -0.82
C ASN A 92 15.76 -0.13 -0.40
N ARG A 93 14.85 0.14 -1.34
CA ARG A 93 13.40 0.21 -1.06
C ARG A 93 12.83 -1.15 -0.70
N VAL A 94 13.24 -2.22 -1.39
CA VAL A 94 12.86 -3.60 -1.04
C VAL A 94 13.35 -3.96 0.36
N LYS A 95 14.63 -3.70 0.68
CA LYS A 95 15.16 -3.93 2.04
C LYS A 95 14.38 -3.17 3.10
N GLU A 96 14.03 -1.92 2.83
CA GLU A 96 13.25 -1.10 3.75
C GLU A 96 11.86 -1.68 4.01
N ILE A 97 11.14 -2.11 2.96
CA ILE A 97 9.82 -2.75 3.09
C ILE A 97 9.91 -4.03 3.93
N TYR A 98 10.92 -4.88 3.69
CA TYR A 98 11.15 -6.09 4.49
C TYR A 98 11.47 -5.76 5.96
N ASN A 99 12.28 -4.73 6.23
CA ASN A 99 12.58 -4.32 7.60
C ASN A 99 11.33 -3.81 8.33
N ILE A 100 10.46 -3.09 7.63
CA ILE A 100 9.16 -2.65 8.18
C ILE A 100 8.27 -3.86 8.47
N ALA A 101 8.13 -4.78 7.51
CA ALA A 101 7.33 -5.99 7.69
C ALA A 101 7.85 -6.82 8.86
N LYS A 102 9.16 -7.04 8.96
CA LYS A 102 9.79 -7.74 10.08
C LYS A 102 9.49 -7.06 11.42
N ALA A 103 9.67 -5.74 11.52
CA ALA A 103 9.41 -5.01 12.76
C ALA A 103 7.93 -5.10 13.20
N LEU A 104 6.98 -5.20 12.27
CA LEU A 104 5.57 -5.42 12.55
C LEU A 104 5.30 -6.88 12.97
N SER A 105 5.93 -7.85 12.30
CA SER A 105 5.85 -9.27 12.66
C SER A 105 6.44 -9.58 14.03
N ASP A 106 7.55 -8.91 14.41
CA ASP A 106 8.16 -8.99 15.74
C ASP A 106 7.22 -8.44 16.84
N GLN A 107 6.14 -7.75 16.46
CA GLN A 107 5.07 -7.30 17.36
C GLN A 107 3.81 -8.20 17.28
N GLY A 108 3.90 -9.34 16.61
CA GLY A 108 2.80 -10.32 16.47
C GLY A 108 1.82 -10.03 15.34
N ILE A 109 2.12 -9.08 14.44
CA ILE A 109 1.21 -8.70 13.36
C ILE A 109 1.51 -9.52 12.11
N ARG A 110 0.47 -10.06 11.47
CA ARG A 110 0.61 -10.70 10.15
C ARG A 110 0.62 -9.64 9.06
N VAL A 111 1.76 -9.46 8.39
CA VAL A 111 1.92 -8.54 7.27
C VAL A 111 1.82 -9.28 5.93
N LYS A 112 0.97 -8.80 5.03
CA LYS A 112 0.80 -9.36 3.68
C LYS A 112 0.91 -8.26 2.63
N LEU A 113 1.52 -8.60 1.49
CA LEU A 113 1.62 -7.74 0.32
C LEU A 113 0.81 -8.34 -0.83
N GLY A 114 -0.01 -7.53 -1.48
CA GLY A 114 -0.90 -7.99 -2.54
C GLY A 114 -0.95 -7.05 -3.73
N TYR A 115 -1.45 -7.59 -4.84
CA TYR A 115 -1.91 -6.80 -5.97
C TYR A 115 -3.31 -6.22 -5.70
N VAL A 116 -3.60 -5.03 -6.20
CA VAL A 116 -4.96 -4.51 -6.35
C VAL A 116 -5.13 -4.02 -7.78
N ASN A 117 -6.29 -4.26 -8.40
CA ASN A 117 -6.53 -3.75 -9.74
C ASN A 117 -6.52 -2.21 -9.72
N THR A 118 -5.93 -1.56 -10.72
CA THR A 118 -5.88 -0.09 -10.81
C THR A 118 -7.25 0.57 -10.67
N ARG A 119 -8.33 -0.04 -11.19
CA ARG A 119 -9.70 0.47 -11.08
C ARG A 119 -10.28 0.37 -9.66
N GLU A 120 -9.70 -0.49 -8.83
CA GLU A 120 -10.07 -0.68 -7.43
C GLU A 120 -9.04 -0.04 -6.48
N ASN A 121 -8.04 0.68 -7.00
CA ASN A 121 -7.02 1.34 -6.21
C ASN A 121 -7.49 2.76 -5.82
N PRO A 122 -7.92 3.00 -4.57
CA PRO A 122 -8.40 4.33 -4.18
C PRO A 122 -7.30 5.40 -4.26
N ALA A 123 -6.02 5.04 -4.11
CA ALA A 123 -4.92 6.01 -4.20
C ALA A 123 -4.81 6.67 -5.59
N ASP A 124 -5.32 6.04 -6.65
CA ASP A 124 -5.26 6.56 -8.01
C ASP A 124 -6.12 7.84 -8.15
N CYS A 125 -7.27 7.93 -7.48
CA CYS A 125 -8.12 9.13 -7.57
C CYS A 125 -7.46 10.36 -6.96
N ALA A 126 -6.63 10.19 -5.93
CA ALA A 126 -5.81 11.25 -5.34
C ALA A 126 -4.70 11.77 -6.29
N THR A 127 -4.42 11.06 -7.39
CA THR A 127 -3.45 11.47 -8.41
C THR A 127 -4.08 11.99 -9.70
N ARG A 128 -5.27 11.50 -10.08
CA ARG A 128 -5.98 11.87 -11.31
C ARG A 128 -6.96 13.05 -11.13
N GLY A 129 -7.42 13.27 -9.90
CA GLY A 129 -8.47 14.25 -9.60
C GLY A 129 -9.87 13.67 -9.85
N LEU A 130 -10.85 14.19 -9.11
CA LEU A 130 -12.28 13.89 -9.24
C LEU A 130 -13.05 15.20 -9.12
N SER A 131 -14.21 15.30 -9.77
CA SER A 131 -15.14 16.40 -9.48
C SER A 131 -15.70 16.27 -8.07
N SER A 132 -16.21 17.37 -7.51
CA SER A 132 -16.80 17.38 -6.17
C SER A 132 -17.97 16.40 -6.03
N GLU A 133 -18.75 16.22 -7.10
CA GLU A 133 -19.91 15.32 -7.08
C GLU A 133 -19.50 13.85 -7.15
N GLU A 134 -18.54 13.52 -8.01
CA GLU A 134 -17.97 12.16 -8.07
C GLU A 134 -17.30 11.80 -6.74
N PHE A 135 -16.58 12.74 -6.12
CA PHE A 135 -15.86 12.50 -4.88
C PHE A 135 -16.78 12.17 -3.69
N LYS A 136 -17.99 12.75 -3.64
CA LYS A 136 -18.98 12.44 -2.58
C LYS A 136 -19.40 10.98 -2.59
N HIS A 137 -19.55 10.39 -3.77
CA HIS A 137 -20.04 9.02 -3.96
C HIS A 137 -18.92 8.02 -4.30
N HIS A 138 -17.66 8.46 -4.30
CA HIS A 138 -16.53 7.61 -4.63
C HIS A 138 -16.24 6.60 -3.52
N PHE A 139 -15.80 5.40 -3.90
CA PHE A 139 -15.36 4.35 -2.96
C PHE A 139 -14.10 4.72 -2.16
N TRP A 140 -13.58 5.95 -2.30
CA TRP A 140 -12.42 6.47 -1.57
C TRP A 140 -12.61 6.39 -0.06
N TRP A 141 -13.83 6.61 0.44
CA TRP A 141 -14.14 6.66 1.86
C TRP A 141 -14.18 5.28 2.53
N GLU A 142 -14.65 4.28 1.78
CA GLU A 142 -14.89 2.92 2.28
C GLU A 142 -13.81 1.93 1.80
N GLY A 143 -12.99 2.33 0.85
CA GLY A 143 -12.03 1.47 0.17
C GLY A 143 -12.71 0.51 -0.83
N PRO A 144 -11.93 -0.38 -1.46
CA PRO A 144 -12.46 -1.29 -2.45
C PRO A 144 -13.38 -2.35 -1.81
N LYS A 145 -14.47 -2.71 -2.49
CA LYS A 145 -15.49 -3.63 -1.94
C LYS A 145 -14.93 -4.96 -1.43
N PHE A 146 -13.87 -5.48 -2.06
CA PHE A 146 -13.32 -6.77 -1.65
C PHE A 146 -12.73 -6.75 -0.23
N ILE A 147 -12.22 -5.61 0.29
CA ILE A 147 -11.69 -5.55 1.65
C ILE A 147 -12.78 -5.55 2.72
N GLN A 148 -14.05 -5.32 2.34
CA GLN A 148 -15.22 -5.51 3.21
C GLN A 148 -15.58 -7.00 3.37
N LEU A 149 -15.07 -7.86 2.49
CA LEU A 149 -15.23 -9.30 2.60
C LEU A 149 -14.20 -9.88 3.57
N THR A 150 -14.50 -11.07 4.09
CA THR A 150 -13.54 -11.90 4.83
C THR A 150 -12.35 -12.25 3.94
N GLU A 151 -11.14 -12.32 4.52
CA GLU A 151 -9.89 -12.52 3.77
C GLU A 151 -9.92 -13.73 2.82
N ASN A 152 -10.59 -14.83 3.22
CA ASN A 152 -10.74 -16.02 2.38
C ASN A 152 -11.47 -15.73 1.06
N ARG A 153 -12.34 -14.72 1.01
CA ARG A 153 -13.10 -14.30 -0.18
C ARG A 153 -12.39 -13.24 -1.03
N TRP A 154 -11.21 -12.78 -0.62
CA TRP A 154 -10.43 -11.88 -1.47
C TRP A 154 -9.90 -12.64 -2.69
N PRO A 155 -9.83 -12.01 -3.88
CA PRO A 155 -9.28 -12.66 -5.06
C PRO A 155 -7.86 -13.17 -4.83
N LEU A 156 -7.57 -14.37 -5.38
CA LEU A 156 -6.33 -15.11 -5.15
C LEU A 156 -5.08 -14.32 -5.56
N GLU A 157 -5.21 -13.52 -6.62
CA GLU A 157 -4.19 -12.62 -7.18
C GLU A 157 -3.65 -11.61 -6.14
N ARG A 158 -4.40 -11.39 -5.05
CA ARG A 158 -4.16 -10.34 -4.05
C ARG A 158 -3.49 -10.83 -2.77
N LYS A 159 -3.07 -12.10 -2.71
CA LYS A 159 -2.50 -12.71 -1.50
C LYS A 159 -1.03 -13.08 -1.71
N THR A 160 -0.12 -12.39 -1.04
CA THR A 160 1.25 -12.89 -0.84
C THR A 160 1.73 -12.51 0.57
N SER A 161 2.23 -13.49 1.31
CA SER A 161 2.88 -13.22 2.61
C SER A 161 4.28 -12.65 2.37
N LEU A 162 4.65 -11.62 3.13
CA LEU A 162 6.02 -11.08 3.16
C LEU A 162 6.86 -11.76 4.22
#